data_AF-A0A3L6JMG5-F1
#
_entry.id   AF-A0A3L6JMG5-F1
#
_cell.length_a   1.000
_cell.length_b   1.000
_cell.length_c   1.000
_cell.angle_alpha   90.00
_cell.angle_beta   90.00
_cell.angle_gamma   90.00
#
_symmetry.space_group_name_H-M   'P 1'
#
loop_
_entity.id
_entity.type
_entity.pdbx_description
1 polymer ?
#
loop_
_entity_poly.entity_id
_entity_poly.type
_entity_poly.pdbx_seq_one_letter_code
_entity_poly.pdbx_strand_id
1 'polypeptide(L)'
;MHNEPLSDGWIIASVLLAIWFLSLLAGSQRLVQAQQAVIGLLLTTVLIVVAKRSSGTPMMLWNERYGVLALVRTWKLEAFGARLMTSVPLGIDLSHAASRVLQAMHARLSESKNGSVRFLLYRPLGQGPTIIGMMIVRTCLRVGNASAIAQKLSKDLSADVMILEKAMRTAYPHIPIENAGLNDIMRAVKGGIEQDEQSSK
;
A
#
# COMPACT_ATOMS: atom_id res chain seq x y z
N MET A 1 -1.74 22.16 -17.16
CA MET A 1 -0.31 21.77 -17.12
C MET A 1 0.17 21.95 -15.70
N HIS A 2 0.13 20.90 -14.88
CA HIS A 2 0.73 20.92 -13.55
C HIS A 2 2.21 20.56 -13.70
N ASN A 3 3.08 21.53 -13.46
CA ASN A 3 4.49 21.26 -13.22
C ASN A 3 4.55 20.58 -11.85
N GLU A 4 4.64 19.25 -11.84
CA GLU A 4 5.05 18.54 -10.63
C GLU A 4 6.43 19.07 -10.22
N PRO A 5 6.65 19.42 -8.95
CA PRO A 5 7.97 19.82 -8.49
C PRO A 5 8.94 18.67 -8.80
N LEU A 6 10.02 18.99 -9.53
CA LEU A 6 11.15 18.09 -9.74
C LEU A 6 11.51 17.48 -8.38
N SER A 7 11.21 16.19 -8.20
CA SER A 7 11.44 15.51 -6.94
C SER A 7 12.91 15.67 -6.54
N ASP A 8 13.18 15.86 -5.24
CA ASP A 8 14.53 16.15 -4.71
C ASP A 8 15.62 15.21 -5.24
N GLY A 9 15.25 13.99 -5.63
CA GLY A 9 16.14 13.02 -6.28
C GLY A 9 16.72 13.46 -7.63
N TRP A 10 15.98 14.21 -8.46
CA TRP A 10 16.49 14.73 -9.74
C TRP A 10 17.54 15.83 -9.53
N ILE A 11 17.36 16.65 -8.50
CA ILE A 11 18.31 17.69 -8.13
C ILE A 11 19.62 17.04 -7.66
N ILE A 12 19.53 16.06 -6.76
CA ILE A 12 20.70 15.32 -6.27
C ILE A 12 21.42 14.59 -7.42
N ALA A 13 20.68 13.94 -8.32
CA ALA A 13 21.25 13.26 -9.47
C ALA A 13 21.97 14.22 -10.43
N SER A 14 21.38 15.40 -10.69
CA SER A 14 21.97 16.42 -11.55
C SER A 14 23.26 17.03 -10.98
N VAL A 15 23.31 17.25 -9.66
CA VAL A 15 24.49 17.76 -8.96
C VAL A 15 25.61 16.71 -8.98
N LEU A 16 25.31 15.44 -8.74
CA LEU A 16 26.29 14.35 -8.82
C LEU A 16 26.84 14.18 -10.24
N LEU A 17 25.99 14.28 -11.26
CA LEU A 17 26.39 14.27 -12.66
C LEU A 17 27.31 15.45 -13.01
N ALA A 18 26.98 16.65 -12.52
CA ALA A 18 27.78 17.85 -12.74
C ALA A 18 29.15 17.75 -12.07
N ILE A 19 29.22 17.29 -10.82
CA ILE A 19 30.48 17.07 -10.09
C ILE A 19 31.34 16.02 -10.81
N TRP A 20 30.72 14.93 -11.26
CA TRP A 20 31.42 13.88 -12.01
C TRP A 20 31.96 14.39 -13.36
N PHE A 21 31.16 15.15 -14.12
CA PHE A 21 31.59 15.76 -15.37
C PHE A 21 32.75 16.74 -15.15
N LEU A 22 32.69 17.55 -14.08
CA LEU A 22 33.78 18.46 -13.69
C LEU A 22 35.07 17.70 -13.33
N SER A 23 34.94 16.55 -12.66
CA SER A 23 36.09 15.70 -12.28
C SER A 23 36.79 15.09 -13.50
N LEU A 24 36.05 14.76 -14.56
CA LEU A 24 36.62 14.28 -15.82
C LEU A 24 37.42 15.35 -16.54
N LEU A 25 36.98 16.62 -16.48
CA LEU A 25 37.67 17.75 -17.11
C LEU A 25 38.98 18.14 -16.40
N ALA A 26 39.08 17.91 -15.09
CA ALA A 26 40.24 18.32 -14.28
C ALA A 26 41.40 17.29 -14.25
N GLY A 27 41.18 16.05 -14.73
CA GLY A 27 42.19 15.00 -14.71
C GLY A 27 43.29 15.16 -15.78
N SER A 28 44.53 14.79 -15.46
CA SER A 28 45.64 14.76 -16.43
C SER A 28 45.96 13.35 -16.96
N GLN A 29 45.42 12.30 -16.32
CA GLN A 29 45.68 10.91 -16.67
C GLN A 29 44.52 10.28 -17.45
N ARG A 30 44.73 10.09 -18.76
CA ARG A 30 43.73 9.57 -19.71
C ARG A 30 43.13 8.21 -19.32
N LEU A 31 43.91 7.33 -18.68
CA LEU A 31 43.49 5.98 -18.29
C LEU A 31 42.54 5.99 -17.09
N VAL A 32 42.80 6.85 -16.10
CA VAL A 32 41.94 7.05 -14.92
C VAL A 32 40.63 7.72 -15.32
N GLN A 33 40.69 8.69 -16.24
CA GLN A 33 39.49 9.32 -16.81
C GLN A 33 38.61 8.33 -17.56
N ALA A 34 39.19 7.42 -18.34
CA ALA A 34 38.41 6.40 -19.05
C ALA A 34 37.68 5.45 -18.09
N GLN A 35 38.31 5.05 -16.99
CA GLN A 35 37.66 4.22 -15.97
C GLN A 35 36.54 4.96 -15.24
N GLN A 36 36.78 6.22 -14.87
CA GLN A 36 35.76 7.07 -14.24
C GLN A 36 34.56 7.31 -15.18
N ALA A 37 34.82 7.51 -16.48
CA ALA A 37 33.82 7.68 -17.53
C ALA A 37 32.88 6.45 -17.64
N VAL A 38 33.45 5.25 -17.65
CA VAL A 38 32.67 4.00 -17.72
C VAL A 38 31.83 3.80 -16.46
N ILE A 39 32.40 4.01 -15.27
CA ILE A 39 31.69 3.84 -13.99
C ILE A 39 30.51 4.82 -13.88
N GLY A 40 30.71 6.10 -14.23
CA GLY A 40 29.62 7.07 -14.16
C GLY A 40 28.53 6.84 -15.21
N LEU A 41 28.88 6.35 -16.41
CA LEU A 41 27.88 5.93 -17.41
C LEU A 41 27.05 4.74 -16.90
N LEU A 42 27.68 3.80 -16.20
CA LEU A 42 26.99 2.66 -15.59
C LEU A 42 26.07 3.09 -14.44
N LEU A 43 26.54 3.99 -13.55
CA LEU A 43 25.71 4.54 -12.47
C LEU A 43 24.50 5.32 -13.01
N THR A 44 24.71 6.18 -14.01
CA THR A 44 23.63 6.99 -14.59
C THR A 44 22.60 6.14 -15.33
N THR A 45 23.02 5.13 -16.08
CA THR A 45 22.10 4.17 -16.71
C THR A 45 21.28 3.40 -15.67
N VAL A 46 21.90 2.92 -14.60
CA VAL A 46 21.18 2.29 -13.47
C VAL A 46 20.18 3.27 -12.84
N LEU A 47 20.57 4.52 -12.61
CA LEU A 47 19.73 5.53 -12.00
C LEU A 47 18.51 5.88 -12.87
N ILE A 48 18.70 5.99 -14.19
CA ILE A 48 17.62 6.18 -15.17
C ILE A 48 16.65 4.99 -15.17
N VAL A 49 17.17 3.76 -15.14
CA VAL A 49 16.33 2.54 -15.10
C VAL A 49 15.52 2.47 -13.81
N VAL A 50 16.14 2.80 -12.67
CA VAL A 50 15.45 2.87 -11.37
C VAL A 50 14.39 3.97 -11.35
N ALA A 51 14.73 5.17 -11.83
CA ALA A 51 13.79 6.29 -11.92
C ALA A 51 12.58 5.95 -12.81
N LYS A 52 12.82 5.35 -13.99
CA LYS A 52 11.75 4.93 -14.91
C LYS A 52 10.86 3.82 -14.33
N ARG A 53 11.41 2.93 -13.49
CA ARG A 53 10.59 1.97 -12.74
C ARG A 53 9.81 2.64 -11.61
N SER A 54 10.41 3.61 -10.93
CA SER A 54 9.82 4.31 -9.79
C SER A 54 8.65 5.22 -10.17
N SER A 55 8.58 5.70 -11.41
CA SER A 55 7.48 6.53 -11.91
C SER A 55 6.22 5.74 -12.33
N GLY A 56 6.18 4.42 -12.11
CA GLY A 56 5.02 3.61 -12.45
C GLY A 56 3.82 3.97 -11.57
N THR A 57 2.70 4.37 -12.19
CA THR A 57 1.43 4.53 -11.49
C THR A 57 1.05 3.22 -10.79
N PRO A 58 0.63 3.25 -9.52
CA PRO A 58 0.24 2.03 -8.81
C PRO A 58 -0.92 1.35 -9.55
N MET A 59 -0.78 0.06 -9.83
CA MET A 59 -1.82 -0.73 -10.47
C MET A 59 -2.72 -1.34 -9.41
N MET A 60 -4.03 -1.25 -9.62
CA MET A 60 -5.04 -1.82 -8.75
C MET A 60 -5.60 -3.11 -9.36
N LEU A 61 -5.61 -4.19 -8.61
CA LEU A 61 -6.17 -5.48 -9.00
C LEU A 61 -7.25 -5.86 -7.98
N TRP A 62 -8.49 -5.96 -8.43
CA TRP A 62 -9.61 -6.37 -7.59
C TRP A 62 -9.95 -7.84 -7.86
N ASN A 63 -10.09 -8.63 -6.79
CA ASN A 63 -10.54 -10.01 -6.87
C ASN A 63 -11.91 -10.15 -6.20
N GLU A 64 -12.97 -10.15 -7.01
CA GLU A 64 -14.36 -10.27 -6.55
C GLU A 64 -14.62 -11.54 -5.76
N ARG A 65 -13.99 -12.66 -6.15
CA ARG A 65 -14.21 -13.96 -5.50
C ARG A 65 -13.81 -13.94 -4.02
N TYR A 66 -12.77 -13.20 -3.68
CA TYR A 66 -12.24 -13.14 -2.31
C TYR A 66 -12.55 -11.81 -1.61
N GLY A 67 -13.05 -10.80 -2.33
CA GLY A 67 -13.18 -9.44 -1.80
C GLY A 67 -11.83 -8.83 -1.42
N VAL A 68 -10.80 -9.10 -2.22
CA VAL A 68 -9.43 -8.67 -1.94
C VAL A 68 -8.97 -7.66 -2.97
N LEU A 69 -8.44 -6.55 -2.47
CA LEU A 69 -7.78 -5.53 -3.28
C LEU A 69 -6.27 -5.73 -3.22
N ALA A 70 -5.61 -5.90 -4.36
CA ALA A 70 -4.16 -5.86 -4.46
C ALA A 70 -3.70 -4.55 -5.13
N LEU A 71 -2.89 -3.78 -4.40
CA LEU A 71 -2.24 -2.57 -4.87
C LEU A 71 -0.78 -2.90 -5.21
N VAL A 72 -0.46 -2.84 -6.50
CA VAL A 72 0.87 -3.10 -7.03
C VAL A 72 1.61 -1.78 -7.22
N ARG A 73 2.53 -1.48 -6.32
CA ARG A 73 3.47 -0.36 -6.43
C ARG A 73 4.74 -0.80 -7.18
N THR A 74 5.71 0.10 -7.35
CA THR A 74 6.96 -0.22 -8.06
C THR A 74 7.73 -1.38 -7.44
N TRP A 75 7.90 -1.37 -6.12
CA TRP A 75 8.75 -2.36 -5.42
C TRP A 75 7.96 -3.22 -4.42
N LYS A 76 6.70 -2.87 -4.18
CA LYS A 76 5.87 -3.45 -3.14
C LYS A 76 4.51 -3.80 -3.70
N LEU A 77 3.98 -4.92 -3.28
CA LEU A 77 2.61 -5.33 -3.52
C LEU A 77 1.92 -5.44 -2.16
N GLU A 78 0.79 -4.77 -2.02
CA GLU A 78 -0.01 -4.76 -0.80
C GLU A 78 -1.37 -5.36 -1.13
N ALA A 79 -1.78 -6.42 -0.44
CA ALA A 79 -3.13 -6.95 -0.53
C ALA A 79 -3.92 -6.60 0.72
N PHE A 80 -5.15 -6.15 0.50
CA PHE A 80 -6.08 -5.65 1.50
C PHE A 80 -7.35 -6.50 1.46
N GLY A 81 -7.80 -6.92 2.62
CA GLY A 81 -9.07 -7.60 2.82
C GLY A 81 -9.67 -7.11 4.12
N ALA A 82 -10.94 -6.74 4.10
CA ALA A 82 -11.57 -6.10 5.25
C ALA A 82 -12.95 -6.68 5.56
N ARG A 83 -13.31 -6.57 6.84
CA ARG A 83 -14.63 -6.90 7.37
C ARG A 83 -15.18 -5.68 8.08
N LEU A 84 -16.42 -5.35 7.73
CA LEU A 84 -17.13 -4.19 8.24
C LEU A 84 -18.18 -4.65 9.24
N MET A 85 -18.36 -3.89 10.28
CA MET A 85 -19.46 -3.99 11.22
C MET A 85 -20.55 -3.03 10.74
N THR A 86 -21.67 -3.57 10.27
CA THR A 86 -22.81 -2.75 9.90
C THR A 86 -23.66 -2.48 11.13
N SER A 87 -24.14 -1.24 11.30
CA SER A 87 -25.04 -0.85 12.40
C SER A 87 -24.42 -0.80 13.81
N VAL A 88 -23.19 -0.28 13.95
CA VAL A 88 -22.63 0.01 15.29
C VAL A 88 -23.28 1.27 15.87
N PRO A 89 -23.96 1.21 17.03
CA PRO A 89 -24.49 2.40 17.69
C PRO A 89 -23.35 3.34 18.09
N LEU A 90 -23.54 4.64 17.84
CA LEU A 90 -22.62 5.67 18.29
C LEU A 90 -22.53 5.62 19.82
N GLY A 91 -21.32 5.41 20.35
CA GLY A 91 -21.05 5.36 21.80
C GLY A 91 -20.79 3.97 22.38
N ILE A 92 -20.81 2.89 21.59
CA ILE A 92 -20.31 1.59 22.07
C ILE A 92 -18.78 1.63 22.17
N ASP A 93 -18.27 1.27 23.34
CA ASP A 93 -16.83 1.02 23.52
C ASP A 93 -16.44 -0.30 22.83
N LEU A 94 -15.71 -0.16 21.71
CA LEU A 94 -15.18 -1.28 20.94
C LEU A 94 -13.81 -1.75 21.44
N SER A 95 -13.22 -1.10 22.44
CA SER A 95 -11.82 -1.32 22.83
C SER A 95 -11.57 -2.74 23.34
N HIS A 96 -12.44 -3.24 24.22
CA HIS A 96 -12.27 -4.57 24.80
C HIS A 96 -12.44 -5.69 23.76
N ALA A 97 -13.43 -5.54 22.89
CA ALA A 97 -13.70 -6.51 21.84
C ALA A 97 -12.65 -6.41 20.71
N ALA A 98 -12.15 -5.21 20.39
CA ALA A 98 -11.02 -5.04 19.48
C ALA A 98 -9.75 -5.73 20.00
N SER A 99 -9.47 -5.65 21.30
CA SER A 99 -8.34 -6.37 21.92
C SER A 99 -8.41 -7.88 21.67
N ARG A 100 -9.60 -8.50 21.82
CA ARG A 100 -9.79 -9.94 21.55
C ARG A 100 -9.55 -10.29 20.07
N VAL A 101 -10.03 -9.44 19.14
CA VAL A 101 -9.80 -9.66 17.71
C VAL A 101 -8.31 -9.52 17.39
N LEU A 102 -7.64 -8.51 17.94
CA LEU A 102 -6.20 -8.30 17.76
C LEU A 102 -5.39 -9.47 18.32
N GLN A 103 -5.76 -10.03 19.48
CA GLN A 103 -5.11 -11.22 20.03
C GLN A 103 -5.27 -12.45 19.12
N ALA A 104 -6.48 -12.70 18.62
CA ALA A 104 -6.74 -13.81 17.71
C ALA A 104 -5.94 -13.67 16.40
N MET A 105 -5.86 -12.45 15.88
CA MET A 105 -5.08 -12.17 14.68
C MET A 105 -3.57 -12.16 14.93
N HIS A 106 -3.12 -11.75 16.11
CA HIS A 106 -1.71 -11.73 16.47
C HIS A 106 -1.10 -13.13 16.38
N ALA A 107 -1.78 -14.16 16.92
CA ALA A 107 -1.31 -15.55 16.82
C ALA A 107 -1.12 -16.02 15.36
N ARG A 108 -1.98 -15.56 14.45
CA ARG A 108 -1.88 -15.89 13.02
C ARG A 108 -0.79 -15.09 12.32
N LEU A 109 -0.64 -13.81 12.66
CA LEU A 109 0.26 -12.89 11.99
C LEU A 109 1.69 -12.93 12.54
N SER A 110 1.90 -13.38 13.77
CA SER A 110 3.24 -13.53 14.37
C SER A 110 4.11 -14.51 13.59
N GLU A 111 3.50 -15.51 12.96
CA GLU A 111 4.19 -16.48 12.09
C GLU A 111 4.55 -15.88 10.72
N SER A 112 3.84 -14.84 10.28
CA SER A 112 4.03 -14.21 8.97
C SER A 112 4.63 -12.81 9.10
N LYS A 113 5.90 -12.63 8.72
CA LYS A 113 6.64 -11.35 8.83
C LYS A 113 6.03 -10.15 8.08
N ASN A 114 4.98 -10.36 7.31
CA ASN A 114 4.51 -9.46 6.27
C ASN A 114 3.03 -9.08 6.38
N GLY A 115 2.37 -9.40 7.51
CA GLY A 115 0.97 -9.12 7.75
C GLY A 115 0.74 -8.13 8.88
N SER A 116 -0.30 -7.30 8.77
CA SER A 116 -0.76 -6.40 9.82
C SER A 116 -2.28 -6.32 9.83
N VAL A 117 -2.85 -6.04 11.00
CA VAL A 117 -4.27 -5.67 11.14
C VAL A 117 -4.35 -4.17 11.36
N ARG A 118 -5.30 -3.53 10.69
CA ARG A 118 -5.60 -2.11 10.83
C ARG A 118 -7.06 -1.97 11.21
N PHE A 119 -7.33 -1.10 12.17
CA PHE A 119 -8.69 -0.68 12.45
C PHE A 119 -9.16 0.28 11.36
N LEU A 120 -10.39 0.10 10.89
CA LEU A 120 -11.04 0.97 9.92
C LEU A 120 -12.15 1.74 10.63
N LEU A 121 -12.11 3.06 10.50
CA LEU A 121 -13.18 3.96 10.91
C LEU A 121 -13.33 5.01 9.81
N TYR A 122 -14.51 5.04 9.19
CA TYR A 122 -14.89 6.07 8.24
C TYR A 122 -16.16 6.73 8.74
N ARG A 123 -16.06 8.03 9.01
CA ARG A 123 -17.20 8.89 9.32
C ARG A 123 -17.45 9.79 8.11
N PRO A 124 -18.49 9.55 7.31
CA PRO A 124 -18.84 10.46 6.23
C PRO A 124 -19.16 11.84 6.78
N LEU A 125 -18.82 12.91 6.04
CA LEU A 125 -19.11 14.29 6.42
C LEU A 125 -20.62 14.64 6.31
N GLY A 126 -21.42 13.79 5.65
CA GLY A 126 -22.88 13.94 5.48
C GLY A 126 -23.72 12.93 6.28
N GLN A 127 -24.96 12.69 5.82
CA GLN A 127 -25.94 11.77 6.46
C GLN A 127 -25.67 10.28 6.19
N GLY A 128 -24.41 9.89 6.05
CA GLY A 128 -24.05 8.49 5.80
C GLY A 128 -23.85 7.68 7.10
N PRO A 129 -24.03 6.36 7.07
CA PRO A 129 -23.69 5.51 8.21
C PRO A 129 -22.17 5.56 8.47
N THR A 130 -21.79 5.63 9.75
CA THR A 130 -20.39 5.45 10.13
C THR A 130 -20.00 4.00 9.88
N ILE A 131 -18.94 3.79 9.11
CA ILE A 131 -18.42 2.46 8.78
C ILE A 131 -17.27 2.16 9.73
N ILE A 132 -17.39 1.06 10.46
CA ILE A 132 -16.36 0.59 11.38
C ILE A 132 -15.97 -0.82 10.97
N GLY A 133 -14.69 -1.17 11.04
CA GLY A 133 -14.25 -2.50 10.68
C GLY A 133 -12.81 -2.77 11.02
N MET A 134 -12.33 -3.89 10.49
CA MET A 134 -10.92 -4.24 10.55
C MET A 134 -10.46 -4.69 9.17
N MET A 135 -9.21 -4.35 8.86
CA MET A 135 -8.57 -4.66 7.60
C MET A 135 -7.28 -5.41 7.86
N ILE A 136 -7.08 -6.52 7.16
CA ILE A 136 -5.80 -7.19 7.12
C ILE A 136 -5.07 -6.68 5.90
N VAL A 137 -3.80 -6.35 6.12
CA VAL A 137 -2.88 -5.95 5.06
C VAL A 137 -1.73 -6.94 5.04
N ARG A 138 -1.54 -7.61 3.91
CA ARG A 138 -0.32 -8.37 3.63
C ARG A 138 0.53 -7.65 2.60
N THR A 139 1.83 -7.66 2.81
CA THR A 139 2.77 -6.96 1.92
C THR A 139 3.87 -7.88 1.42
N CYS A 140 4.22 -7.80 0.15
CA CYS A 140 5.37 -8.52 -0.38
C CYS A 140 6.19 -7.64 -1.32
N LEU A 141 7.46 -7.98 -1.48
CA LEU A 141 8.32 -7.36 -2.49
C LEU A 141 7.85 -7.80 -3.88
N ARG A 142 7.79 -6.85 -4.80
CA ARG A 142 7.45 -7.12 -6.20
C ARG A 142 8.69 -7.66 -6.92
N VAL A 143 8.89 -8.97 -6.86
CA VAL A 143 9.97 -9.67 -7.57
C VAL A 143 9.34 -10.53 -8.68
N GLY A 144 9.36 -10.05 -9.92
CA GLY A 144 8.83 -10.80 -11.08
C GLY A 144 7.37 -10.51 -11.41
N ASN A 145 6.60 -11.55 -11.74
CA ASN A 145 5.23 -11.42 -12.24
C ASN A 145 4.25 -10.99 -11.12
N ALA A 146 3.90 -9.71 -11.13
CA ALA A 146 3.03 -9.10 -10.12
C ALA A 146 1.65 -9.76 -10.04
N SER A 147 1.08 -10.23 -11.17
CA SER A 147 -0.25 -10.83 -11.19
C SER A 147 -0.29 -12.18 -10.45
N ALA A 148 0.70 -13.04 -10.71
CA ALA A 148 0.80 -14.33 -10.02
C ALA A 148 1.02 -14.16 -8.52
N ILE A 149 1.85 -13.18 -8.12
CA ILE A 149 2.08 -12.85 -6.72
C ILE A 149 0.81 -12.29 -6.08
N ALA A 150 0.08 -11.40 -6.77
CA ALA A 150 -1.19 -10.85 -6.30
C ALA A 150 -2.22 -11.97 -6.04
N GLN A 151 -2.33 -12.93 -6.95
CA GLN A 151 -3.26 -14.06 -6.80
C GLN A 151 -2.89 -14.94 -5.61
N LYS A 152 -1.61 -15.29 -5.46
CA LYS A 152 -1.13 -16.06 -4.29
C LYS A 152 -1.44 -15.29 -3.00
N LEU A 153 -1.10 -14.01 -2.95
CA LEU A 153 -1.32 -13.18 -1.77
C LEU A 153 -2.81 -13.03 -1.46
N SER A 154 -3.67 -12.94 -2.48
CA SER A 154 -5.13 -12.88 -2.31
C SER A 154 -5.69 -14.17 -1.72
N LYS A 155 -5.17 -15.33 -2.15
CA LYS A 155 -5.56 -16.64 -1.59
C LYS A 155 -5.13 -16.74 -0.12
N ASP A 156 -3.89 -16.38 0.20
CA ASP A 156 -3.40 -16.39 1.58
C ASP A 156 -4.21 -15.43 2.47
N LEU A 157 -4.53 -14.25 1.94
CA LEU A 157 -5.32 -13.24 2.64
C LEU A 157 -6.77 -13.68 2.86
N SER A 158 -7.36 -14.45 1.94
CA SER A 158 -8.74 -14.96 2.12
C SER A 158 -8.87 -15.82 3.38
N ALA A 159 -7.87 -16.64 3.70
CA ALA A 159 -7.87 -17.46 4.91
C ALA A 159 -7.79 -16.58 6.16
N ASP A 160 -6.95 -15.54 6.15
CA ASP A 160 -6.84 -14.61 7.26
C ASP A 160 -8.13 -13.79 7.45
N VAL A 161 -8.78 -13.38 6.35
CA VAL A 161 -10.06 -12.67 6.38
C VAL A 161 -11.16 -13.54 6.98
N MET A 162 -11.17 -14.85 6.71
CA MET A 162 -12.10 -15.77 7.38
C MET A 162 -11.85 -15.86 8.89
N ILE A 163 -10.58 -15.89 9.32
CA ILE A 163 -10.22 -15.89 10.74
C ILE A 163 -10.65 -14.56 11.39
N LEU A 164 -10.39 -13.44 10.72
CA LEU A 164 -10.82 -12.12 11.18
C LEU A 164 -12.34 -12.07 11.35
N GLU A 165 -13.09 -12.51 10.35
CA GLU A 165 -14.55 -12.54 10.43
C GLU A 165 -15.04 -13.37 11.62
N LYS A 166 -14.47 -14.58 11.81
CA LYS A 166 -14.82 -15.43 12.94
C LYS A 166 -14.49 -14.76 14.28
N ALA A 167 -13.32 -14.13 14.39
CA ALA A 167 -12.91 -13.40 15.58
C ALA A 167 -13.86 -12.23 15.88
N MET A 168 -14.21 -11.45 14.86
CA MET A 168 -15.15 -10.34 15.01
C MET A 168 -16.55 -10.83 15.37
N ARG A 169 -17.08 -11.90 14.74
CA ARG A 169 -18.41 -12.46 15.10
C ARG A 169 -18.43 -12.97 16.54
N THR A 170 -17.31 -13.52 17.01
CA THR A 170 -17.17 -13.98 18.40
C THR A 170 -17.12 -12.81 19.38
N ALA A 171 -16.45 -11.71 18.98
CA ALA A 171 -16.34 -10.51 19.80
C ALA A 171 -17.63 -9.68 19.80
N TYR A 172 -18.39 -9.69 18.71
CA TYR A 172 -19.64 -8.96 18.50
C TYR A 172 -20.75 -9.87 17.95
N PRO A 173 -21.36 -10.75 18.77
CA PRO A 173 -22.34 -11.72 18.29
C PRO A 173 -23.63 -11.10 17.72
N HIS A 174 -23.94 -9.87 18.13
CA HIS A 174 -25.17 -9.16 17.79
C HIS A 174 -25.01 -8.15 16.65
N ILE A 175 -23.78 -7.90 16.20
CA ILE A 175 -23.50 -6.92 15.14
C ILE A 175 -23.31 -7.67 13.82
N PRO A 176 -24.05 -7.33 12.75
CA PRO A 176 -23.84 -7.93 11.44
C PRO A 176 -22.43 -7.59 10.92
N ILE A 177 -21.79 -8.59 10.34
CA ILE A 177 -20.44 -8.49 9.79
C ILE A 177 -20.49 -8.77 8.31
N GLU A 178 -20.06 -7.79 7.53
CA GLU A 178 -20.13 -7.80 6.07
C GLU A 178 -18.73 -7.74 5.46
N ASN A 179 -18.65 -8.24 4.23
CA ASN A 179 -17.43 -8.11 3.43
C ASN A 179 -17.32 -6.67 2.91
N ALA A 180 -16.14 -6.07 3.07
CA ALA A 180 -15.90 -4.74 2.51
C ALA A 180 -15.85 -4.80 0.98
N GLY A 181 -16.55 -3.87 0.32
CA GLY A 181 -16.45 -3.72 -1.13
C GLY A 181 -15.15 -3.04 -1.56
N LEU A 182 -14.92 -2.99 -2.88
CA LEU A 182 -13.77 -2.28 -3.46
C LEU A 182 -13.73 -0.82 -2.99
N ASN A 183 -14.89 -0.14 -3.00
CA ASN A 183 -14.98 1.27 -2.63
C ASN A 183 -14.64 1.51 -1.16
N ASP A 184 -15.09 0.64 -0.26
CA ASP A 184 -14.82 0.77 1.18
C ASP A 184 -13.33 0.62 1.48
N ILE A 185 -12.69 -0.39 0.87
CA ILE A 185 -11.26 -0.62 1.01
C ILE A 185 -10.47 0.54 0.38
N MET A 186 -10.89 1.02 -0.78
CA MET A 186 -10.24 2.16 -1.44
C MET A 186 -10.32 3.44 -0.61
N ARG A 187 -11.49 3.74 -0.01
CA ARG A 187 -11.65 4.87 0.92
C ARG A 187 -10.71 4.73 2.11
N ALA A 188 -10.64 3.54 2.71
CA ALA A 188 -9.73 3.25 3.81
C ALA A 188 -8.26 3.46 3.44
N VAL A 189 -7.84 2.98 2.26
CA VAL A 189 -6.45 3.10 1.78
C VAL A 189 -6.09 4.56 1.46
N LYS A 190 -7.05 5.36 0.97
CA LYS A 190 -6.88 6.81 0.70
C LYS A 190 -6.88 7.68 1.95
N GLY A 191 -7.09 7.12 3.15
CA GLY A 191 -7.13 7.87 4.40
C GLY A 191 -8.49 8.47 4.75
N GLY A 192 -9.57 7.98 4.12
CA GLY A 192 -10.94 8.32 4.53
C GLY A 192 -11.43 9.72 4.14
N ILE A 193 -10.72 10.44 3.28
CA ILE A 193 -11.16 11.73 2.75
C ILE A 193 -11.84 11.48 1.41
N GLU A 194 -13.18 11.47 1.41
CA GLU A 194 -13.94 11.83 0.21
C GLU A 194 -13.98 13.35 0.14
N GLN A 195 -13.23 13.93 -0.80
CA GLN A 195 -13.65 15.21 -1.36
C GLN A 195 -14.85 14.87 -2.23
N ASP A 196 -16.04 15.30 -1.83
CA ASP A 196 -17.24 15.17 -2.65
C ASP A 196 -16.97 15.81 -4.02
N GLU A 197 -16.65 14.98 -5.03
CA GLU A 197 -16.63 15.37 -6.44
C GLU A 197 -18.05 15.64 -6.98
N GLN A 198 -19.06 15.72 -6.11
CA GLN A 198 -20.47 15.93 -6.44
C GLN A 198 -21.02 17.31 -6.05
N SER A 199 -20.21 18.29 -5.65
CA SER A 199 -20.66 19.70 -5.49
C SER A 199 -20.37 20.59 -6.71
N SER A 200 -20.16 19.99 -7.89
CA SER A 200 -20.09 20.75 -9.15
C SER A 200 -20.64 19.92 -10.32
N LYS A 201 -21.95 19.73 -10.36
CA LYS A 201 -22.78 19.70 -11.58
C LYS A 201 -24.25 19.75 -11.24
#